data_AF-A0A8T2X002-F1
#
_entry.id   AF-A0A8T2X002-F1
#
_cell.length_a   1.000
_cell.length_b   1.000
_cell.length_c   1.000
_cell.angle_alpha   90.00
_cell.angle_beta   90.00
_cell.angle_gamma   90.00
#
_symmetry.space_group_name_H-M   'P 1'
#
loop_
_entity.id
_entity.type
_entity.pdbx_description
1 polymer ?
#
loop_
_entity_poly.entity_id
_entity_poly.type
_entity_poly.pdbx_seq_one_letter_code
_entity_poly.pdbx_strand_id
1 'polypeptide(L)'
;MELDGRPSPSTGLQRFCFCFALFCFLFEARSACLSQSHEDPTFNPPFLTLHNRFLAESNDMVMDSKNNRCSEKINKGSQLREAFKMLDANFFDDTKVLDIAREAKELNLPIFAANRELVASENGGLHNPSCLIFNPEWTDEQVENASNSFSYPTLSGIQRPKTEEDIAFMSILELGELIRTKQITSLELVQIFLRRLKRYNPVLESVITCTDELAYKQAKEADGLLAKGVYLGPLHGIPYGLKDIIAVPQYKTTWGSGSFKDQVLNIEAWVYKRLKSAGAVLVAKLVSGSLAYDDIWFGGRTRNPWNIEEFSTGSSAGPAASTSAGMVPFAIGSETAGSITYPAARCGVTALRPTFGMVGRTGVMSIAESLDKLGPFCRSAEDCTVVLDTIRGKDPDDLSSRYIPLDDPFSVDIKRLTVGYTDDAEMEVSAPISFSYITQLNPEVA
;
A
#
# COMPACT_ATOMS: atom_id res chain seq x y z
N MET A 1 -22.16 25.05 36.52
CA MET A 1 -20.84 24.55 36.96
C MET A 1 -20.49 23.44 35.99
N GLU A 2 -19.71 23.77 34.97
CA GLU A 2 -19.27 22.87 33.91
C GLU A 2 -18.43 21.74 34.49
N LEU A 3 -18.59 20.52 33.96
CA LEU A 3 -17.66 19.41 34.13
C LEU A 3 -17.27 18.94 32.73
N ASP A 4 -16.22 19.57 32.23
CA ASP A 4 -15.48 19.18 31.04
C ASP A 4 -14.56 18.01 31.41
N GLY A 5 -14.72 16.86 30.76
CA GLY A 5 -14.03 15.62 31.05
C GLY A 5 -13.50 14.95 29.78
N ARG A 6 -12.77 15.69 28.94
CA ARG A 6 -12.02 15.09 27.82
C ARG A 6 -10.66 14.60 28.31
N PRO A 7 -10.23 13.37 27.97
CA PRO A 7 -8.88 12.90 28.27
C PRO A 7 -7.85 13.69 27.45
N SER A 8 -6.70 14.03 28.05
CA SER A 8 -5.66 14.82 27.41
C SER A 8 -4.95 14.04 26.27
N PRO A 9 -4.56 14.72 25.17
CA PRO A 9 -3.88 14.10 24.01
C PRO A 9 -2.55 13.39 24.35
N SER A 10 -1.92 13.76 25.48
CA SER A 10 -0.66 13.20 25.96
C SER A 10 -0.75 11.73 26.38
N THR A 11 -1.93 11.25 26.75
CA THR A 11 -2.11 9.87 27.25
C THR A 11 -2.20 8.82 26.13
N GLY A 12 -2.66 9.20 24.94
CA GLY A 12 -2.71 8.33 23.75
C GLY A 12 -1.33 8.10 23.13
N LEU A 13 -0.52 9.17 23.04
CA LEU A 13 0.83 9.11 22.49
C LEU A 13 1.79 8.29 23.38
N GLN A 14 1.66 8.40 24.71
CA GLN A 14 2.43 7.58 25.66
C GLN A 14 2.06 6.09 25.59
N ARG A 15 0.78 5.74 25.39
CA ARG A 15 0.35 4.34 25.21
C ARG A 15 0.84 3.77 23.87
N PHE A 16 0.92 4.59 22.83
CA PHE A 16 1.39 4.19 21.51
C PHE A 16 2.91 4.01 21.42
N CYS A 17 3.69 4.92 22.00
CA CYS A 17 5.15 4.77 22.12
C CYS A 17 5.53 3.51 22.93
N PHE A 18 4.72 3.12 23.91
CA PHE A 18 4.91 1.90 24.69
C PHE A 18 4.68 0.64 23.84
N CYS A 19 3.65 0.63 22.98
CA CYS A 19 3.40 -0.48 22.05
C CYS A 19 4.45 -0.59 20.94
N PHE A 20 4.99 0.54 20.44
CA PHE A 20 6.03 0.57 19.41
C PHE A 20 7.39 0.10 19.95
N ALA A 21 7.77 0.54 21.15
CA ALA A 21 8.96 0.06 21.86
C ALA A 21 8.89 -1.45 22.13
N LEU A 22 7.69 -1.96 22.46
CA LEU A 22 7.45 -3.39 22.66
C LEU A 22 7.56 -4.20 21.36
N PHE A 23 7.14 -3.64 20.22
CA PHE A 23 7.23 -4.28 18.91
C PHE A 23 8.68 -4.42 18.42
N CYS A 24 9.53 -3.41 18.65
CA CYS A 24 10.96 -3.51 18.40
C CYS A 24 11.66 -4.49 19.36
N PHE A 25 11.21 -4.59 20.61
CA PHE A 25 11.70 -5.55 21.59
C PHE A 25 11.52 -7.01 21.19
N LEU A 26 10.41 -7.31 20.51
CA LEU A 26 10.06 -8.65 20.05
C LEU A 26 10.91 -9.14 18.87
N PHE A 27 11.53 -8.21 18.13
CA PHE A 27 12.39 -8.56 16.99
C PHE A 27 13.81 -8.90 17.44
N GLU A 28 14.37 -8.20 18.44
CA GLU A 28 15.71 -8.48 18.97
C GLU A 28 15.75 -9.68 19.94
N ALA A 29 14.73 -9.86 20.79
CA ALA A 29 14.69 -11.01 21.70
C ALA A 29 14.64 -12.37 20.96
N ARG A 30 14.15 -12.37 19.72
CA ARG A 30 14.11 -13.56 18.85
C ARG A 30 15.49 -13.97 18.34
N SER A 31 16.38 -13.01 18.07
CA SER A 31 17.78 -13.29 17.69
C SER A 31 18.59 -13.87 18.85
N ALA A 32 18.21 -13.57 20.10
CA ALA A 32 18.91 -14.08 21.29
C ALA A 32 18.45 -15.49 21.73
N CYS A 33 17.22 -15.93 21.42
CA CYS A 33 16.69 -17.23 21.83
C CYS A 33 16.83 -18.35 20.77
N LEU A 34 17.10 -18.03 19.50
CA LEU A 34 17.29 -19.03 18.43
C LEU A 34 18.67 -19.69 18.44
N SER A 35 19.58 -19.33 19.34
CA SER A 35 20.93 -19.90 19.43
C SER A 35 21.04 -21.19 20.25
N GLN A 36 19.93 -21.75 20.75
CA GLN A 36 19.95 -22.99 21.56
C GLN A 36 19.21 -24.19 20.97
N SER A 37 18.69 -24.13 19.75
CA SER A 37 18.06 -25.30 19.11
C SER A 37 18.57 -25.51 17.69
N HIS A 38 19.41 -26.54 17.56
CA HIS A 38 19.90 -27.20 16.34
C HIS A 38 20.78 -26.37 15.39
N GLU A 39 22.07 -26.70 15.41
CA GLU A 39 23.04 -26.40 14.36
C GLU A 39 22.61 -27.05 13.04
N ASP A 40 22.21 -26.23 12.06
CA ASP A 40 22.27 -26.60 10.64
C ASP A 40 23.52 -25.91 10.05
N PRO A 41 24.56 -26.66 9.65
CA PRO A 41 25.85 -26.10 9.26
C PRO A 41 25.85 -25.40 7.89
N THR A 42 24.69 -25.20 7.26
CA THR A 42 24.61 -24.64 5.89
C THR A 42 23.98 -23.26 5.78
N PHE A 43 23.48 -22.67 6.87
CA PHE A 43 22.88 -21.33 6.85
C PHE A 43 23.78 -20.32 7.57
N ASN A 44 24.44 -19.44 6.81
CA ASN A 44 25.30 -18.39 7.34
C ASN A 44 24.67 -17.01 7.07
N PRO A 45 23.75 -16.52 7.92
CA PRO A 45 23.12 -15.21 7.71
C PRO A 45 24.10 -14.08 8.06
N PRO A 46 24.01 -12.91 7.39
CA PRO A 46 24.91 -11.76 7.62
C PRO A 46 24.88 -11.19 9.06
N PHE A 47 23.95 -11.66 9.91
CA PHE A 47 23.79 -11.24 11.29
C PHE A 47 24.69 -11.97 12.31
N LEU A 48 25.28 -13.12 11.96
CA LEU A 48 26.20 -13.83 12.87
C LEU A 48 27.46 -13.00 13.16
N THR A 49 27.91 -12.24 12.16
CA THR A 49 29.07 -11.33 12.25
C THR A 49 28.79 -10.11 13.12
N LEU A 50 27.54 -9.64 13.15
CA LEU A 50 27.09 -8.54 14.01
C LEU A 50 26.95 -9.01 15.46
N HIS A 51 26.38 -10.19 15.67
CA HIS A 51 26.24 -10.83 16.99
C HIS A 51 27.60 -11.15 17.64
N ASN A 52 28.57 -11.64 16.86
CA ASN A 52 29.92 -11.92 17.36
C ASN A 52 30.72 -10.64 17.68
N ARG A 53 30.46 -9.51 16.98
CA ARG A 53 30.98 -8.19 17.40
C ARG A 53 30.29 -7.68 18.66
N PHE A 54 28.99 -7.91 18.79
CA PHE A 54 28.18 -7.52 19.95
C PHE A 54 28.64 -8.20 21.25
N LEU A 55 28.99 -9.49 21.19
CA LEU A 55 29.54 -10.21 22.34
C LEU A 55 30.97 -9.77 22.69
N ALA A 56 31.79 -9.44 21.69
CA ALA A 56 33.17 -9.00 21.90
C ALA A 56 33.26 -7.59 22.56
N GLU A 57 32.37 -6.67 22.20
CA GLU A 57 32.34 -5.30 22.77
C GLU A 57 31.66 -5.25 24.16
N SER A 58 30.83 -6.24 24.50
CA SER A 58 30.15 -6.30 25.81
C SER A 58 30.99 -6.81 26.98
N ASN A 59 32.19 -7.36 26.73
CA ASN A 59 33.04 -7.98 27.76
C ASN A 59 34.07 -7.03 28.42
N ASP A 60 34.12 -5.75 28.04
CA ASP A 60 35.05 -4.76 28.62
C ASP A 60 34.49 -4.03 29.87
N MET A 61 33.87 -4.75 30.80
CA MET A 61 33.51 -4.20 32.12
C MET A 61 34.18 -4.96 33.27
N VAL A 62 35.19 -4.30 33.82
CA VAL A 62 35.92 -4.51 35.09
C VAL A 62 35.19 -5.39 36.11
N MET A 63 35.80 -6.52 36.47
CA MET A 63 35.47 -7.28 37.67
C MET A 63 35.79 -6.47 38.92
N ASP A 64 34.76 -6.03 39.65
CA ASP A 64 34.91 -5.58 41.03
C ASP A 64 34.57 -6.72 42.00
N SER A 65 35.60 -7.22 42.67
CA SER A 65 35.51 -8.27 43.68
C SER A 65 35.01 -7.68 45.01
N LYS A 66 33.69 -7.54 45.20
CA LYS A 66 32.98 -7.56 46.51
C LYS A 66 31.50 -7.14 46.39
N ASN A 67 30.64 -8.05 45.93
CA ASN A 67 29.26 -8.30 46.41
C ASN A 67 28.45 -9.03 45.34
N ASN A 68 28.17 -10.31 45.58
CA ASN A 68 27.45 -11.20 44.67
C ASN A 68 25.92 -10.97 44.66
N ARG A 69 25.45 -9.71 44.61
CA ARG A 69 24.00 -9.38 44.54
C ARG A 69 23.62 -8.33 43.49
N CYS A 70 24.43 -8.17 42.46
CA CYS A 70 24.05 -7.42 41.26
C CYS A 70 24.52 -8.17 40.01
N SER A 71 23.67 -8.98 39.36
CA SER A 71 24.06 -9.50 38.04
C SER A 71 22.93 -9.81 37.05
N GLU A 72 21.67 -10.02 37.45
CA GLU A 72 20.61 -10.27 36.46
C GLU A 72 19.77 -9.04 36.08
N LYS A 73 19.41 -8.19 37.04
CA LYS A 73 18.59 -6.98 36.77
C LYS A 73 19.31 -5.94 35.92
N ILE A 74 20.62 -5.79 36.14
CA ILE A 74 21.47 -4.85 35.39
C ILE A 74 21.64 -5.30 33.93
N ASN A 75 21.65 -6.61 33.67
CA ASN A 75 21.90 -7.18 32.35
C ASN A 75 20.71 -7.06 31.38
N LYS A 76 19.46 -7.11 31.88
CA LYS A 76 18.27 -6.88 31.02
C LYS A 76 18.04 -5.40 30.73
N GLY A 77 18.30 -4.54 31.70
CA GLY A 77 18.22 -3.09 31.53
C GLY A 77 19.28 -2.53 30.57
N SER A 78 20.45 -3.19 30.46
CA SER A 78 21.50 -2.78 29.53
C SER A 78 21.16 -3.14 28.07
N GLN A 79 20.64 -4.34 27.81
CA GLN A 79 20.20 -4.75 26.47
C GLN A 79 19.05 -3.88 25.93
N LEU A 80 18.03 -3.63 26.76
CA LEU A 80 16.94 -2.67 26.49
C LEU A 80 17.46 -1.31 26.02
N ARG A 81 18.53 -0.85 26.65
CA ARG A 81 19.06 0.49 26.48
C ARG A 81 19.87 0.63 25.22
N GLU A 82 20.62 -0.40 24.84
CA GLU A 82 21.28 -0.44 23.53
C GLU A 82 20.26 -0.51 22.38
N ALA A 83 19.18 -1.28 22.55
CA ALA A 83 18.06 -1.28 21.60
C ALA A 83 17.41 0.10 21.47
N PHE A 84 17.15 0.78 22.60
CA PHE A 84 16.63 2.15 22.58
C PHE A 84 17.60 3.15 21.97
N LYS A 85 18.91 2.98 22.15
CA LYS A 85 19.92 3.80 21.46
C LYS A 85 19.85 3.63 19.94
N MET A 86 19.67 2.40 19.45
CA MET A 86 19.51 2.14 18.02
C MET A 86 18.25 2.76 17.42
N LEU A 87 17.21 2.94 18.23
CA LEU A 87 15.92 3.53 17.83
C LEU A 87 15.83 5.03 18.13
N ASP A 88 16.92 5.66 18.56
CA ASP A 88 16.97 7.05 19.03
C ASP A 88 15.95 7.36 20.16
N ALA A 89 15.64 6.35 20.98
CA ALA A 89 14.66 6.38 22.06
C ALA A 89 15.31 6.52 23.45
N ASN A 90 16.36 7.34 23.56
CA ASN A 90 17.20 7.47 24.76
C ASN A 90 16.59 8.32 25.89
N PHE A 91 15.32 8.67 25.79
CA PHE A 91 14.65 9.59 26.71
C PHE A 91 14.12 8.91 27.99
N PHE A 92 14.19 7.57 28.08
CA PHE A 92 13.77 6.82 29.27
C PHE A 92 14.88 6.69 30.31
N ASP A 93 14.56 6.96 31.57
CA ASP A 93 15.47 6.73 32.69
C ASP A 93 15.58 5.24 33.07
N ASP A 94 16.58 4.92 33.90
CA ASP A 94 16.90 3.55 34.34
C ASP A 94 15.72 2.83 34.97
N THR A 95 14.92 3.57 35.76
CA THR A 95 13.77 3.02 36.46
C THR A 95 12.71 2.62 35.45
N LYS A 96 12.46 3.49 34.46
CA LYS A 96 11.46 3.26 33.43
C LYS A 96 11.86 2.14 32.48
N VAL A 97 13.14 2.05 32.12
CA VAL A 97 13.68 0.93 31.31
C VAL A 97 13.50 -0.41 32.04
N LEU A 98 13.76 -0.45 33.34
CA LEU A 98 13.56 -1.66 34.15
C LEU A 98 12.09 -2.03 34.33
N ASP A 99 11.20 -1.04 34.46
CA ASP A 99 9.75 -1.26 34.51
C ASP A 99 9.23 -1.83 33.19
N ILE A 100 9.67 -1.30 32.04
CA ILE A 100 9.34 -1.84 30.71
C ILE A 100 9.80 -3.29 30.59
N ALA A 101 11.04 -3.59 31.00
CA ALA A 101 11.58 -4.94 30.98
C ALA A 101 10.78 -5.92 31.86
N ARG A 102 10.33 -5.44 33.03
CA ARG A 102 9.51 -6.22 33.96
C ARG A 102 8.11 -6.48 33.38
N GLU A 103 7.42 -5.44 32.92
CA GLU A 103 6.08 -5.57 32.31
C GLU A 103 6.10 -6.43 31.05
N ALA A 104 7.14 -6.33 30.23
CA ALA A 104 7.32 -7.23 29.10
C ALA A 104 7.38 -8.70 29.54
N LYS A 105 8.08 -8.99 30.65
CA LYS A 105 8.20 -10.35 31.19
C LYS A 105 6.94 -10.84 31.90
N GLU A 106 6.23 -9.96 32.60
CA GLU A 106 5.10 -10.34 33.46
C GLU A 106 3.75 -10.32 32.72
N LEU A 107 3.60 -9.50 31.69
CA LEU A 107 2.36 -9.34 30.93
C LEU A 107 2.51 -9.83 29.50
N ASN A 108 3.43 -9.23 28.75
CA ASN A 108 3.47 -9.41 27.30
C ASN A 108 3.94 -10.81 26.90
N LEU A 109 5.06 -11.28 27.45
CA LEU A 109 5.60 -12.62 27.13
C LEU A 109 4.63 -13.76 27.48
N PRO A 110 3.97 -13.79 28.66
CA PRO A 110 2.96 -14.80 28.96
C PRO A 110 1.75 -14.75 28.02
N ILE A 111 1.25 -13.55 27.68
CA ILE A 111 0.16 -13.40 26.71
C ILE A 111 0.59 -13.89 25.33
N PHE A 112 1.81 -13.57 24.88
CA PHE A 112 2.32 -14.07 23.61
C PHE A 112 2.52 -15.58 23.60
N ALA A 113 3.01 -16.17 24.69
CA ALA A 113 3.14 -17.61 24.83
C ALA A 113 1.77 -18.30 24.78
N ALA A 114 0.79 -17.80 25.54
CA ALA A 114 -0.58 -18.31 25.53
C ALA A 114 -1.25 -18.17 24.15
N ASN A 115 -1.12 -17.01 23.50
CA ASN A 115 -1.61 -16.81 22.14
C ASN A 115 -0.91 -17.76 21.17
N ARG A 116 0.41 -17.97 21.31
CA ARG A 116 1.18 -18.89 20.48
C ARG A 116 0.72 -20.34 20.69
N GLU A 117 0.43 -20.78 21.89
CA GLU A 117 -0.13 -22.13 22.12
C GLU A 117 -1.50 -22.31 21.45
N LEU A 118 -2.31 -21.25 21.40
CA LEU A 118 -3.63 -21.27 20.76
C LEU A 118 -3.56 -21.34 19.23
N VAL A 119 -2.58 -20.66 18.63
CA VAL A 119 -2.54 -20.48 17.18
C VAL A 119 -1.35 -21.14 16.50
N ALA A 120 -0.30 -21.61 17.19
CA ALA A 120 0.94 -22.09 16.58
C ALA A 120 1.06 -23.60 16.44
N SER A 121 1.54 -24.07 15.28
CA SER A 121 1.92 -25.46 15.05
C SER A 121 3.22 -25.84 15.75
N GLU A 122 3.42 -27.15 15.98
CA GLU A 122 4.60 -27.71 16.68
C GLU A 122 5.95 -27.30 16.04
N ASN A 123 5.98 -27.01 14.74
CA ASN A 123 7.16 -26.52 14.02
C ASN A 123 7.28 -24.97 13.99
N GLY A 124 6.46 -24.26 14.76
CA GLY A 124 6.47 -22.80 14.87
C GLY A 124 5.67 -22.02 13.83
N GLY A 125 4.93 -22.71 12.95
CA GLY A 125 3.89 -22.14 12.06
C GLY A 125 2.59 -21.82 12.82
N LEU A 126 1.48 -21.52 12.14
CA LEU A 126 0.17 -21.29 12.78
C LEU A 126 -0.87 -22.36 12.36
N HIS A 127 -1.49 -23.06 13.33
CA HIS A 127 -2.51 -24.12 13.16
C HIS A 127 -3.80 -23.63 12.48
N ASN A 128 -4.19 -22.39 12.77
CA ASN A 128 -5.31 -21.69 12.14
C ASN A 128 -4.97 -20.21 12.17
N PRO A 129 -4.64 -19.56 11.04
CA PRO A 129 -4.42 -18.12 11.00
C PRO A 129 -5.74 -17.36 11.18
N SER A 130 -6.75 -17.88 11.88
CA SER A 130 -8.13 -17.37 11.93
C SER A 130 -8.26 -15.93 12.44
N CYS A 131 -7.26 -15.36 13.12
CA CYS A 131 -7.21 -13.91 13.42
C CYS A 131 -6.64 -13.05 12.26
N LEU A 132 -6.00 -13.69 11.27
CA LEU A 132 -5.43 -13.14 10.04
C LEU A 132 -6.25 -13.50 8.79
N ILE A 133 -7.11 -14.51 8.86
CA ILE A 133 -8.04 -14.90 7.78
C ILE A 133 -9.42 -14.39 8.13
N PHE A 134 -9.86 -13.35 7.43
CA PHE A 134 -11.22 -12.82 7.56
C PHE A 134 -12.07 -13.33 6.40
N ASN A 135 -13.22 -13.94 6.69
CA ASN A 135 -14.21 -14.31 5.69
C ASN A 135 -15.42 -13.37 5.82
N PRO A 136 -15.71 -12.51 4.82
CA PRO A 136 -16.89 -11.65 4.86
C PRO A 136 -18.20 -12.38 4.53
N GLU A 137 -18.13 -13.63 4.05
CA GLU A 137 -19.32 -14.42 3.69
C GLU A 137 -20.07 -14.88 4.95
N TRP A 138 -21.40 -14.70 4.92
CA TRP A 138 -22.27 -15.13 6.01
C TRP A 138 -22.69 -16.61 5.90
N THR A 139 -22.43 -17.24 4.75
CA THR A 139 -22.86 -18.60 4.38
C THR A 139 -21.69 -19.42 3.84
N ASP A 140 -21.67 -20.73 4.10
CA ASP A 140 -20.63 -21.66 3.62
C ASP A 140 -20.82 -22.09 2.14
N GLU A 141 -21.87 -21.61 1.47
CA GLU A 141 -22.10 -21.89 0.05
C GLU A 141 -21.07 -21.15 -0.81
N GLN A 142 -20.07 -21.89 -1.29
CA GLN A 142 -19.16 -21.39 -2.31
C GLN A 142 -19.95 -21.15 -3.60
N VAL A 143 -20.02 -19.90 -4.05
CA VAL A 143 -20.56 -19.59 -5.36
C VAL A 143 -19.58 -20.12 -6.41
N GLU A 144 -19.89 -21.30 -6.95
CA GLU A 144 -19.21 -21.83 -8.13
C GLU A 144 -19.55 -20.93 -9.34
N ASN A 145 -18.51 -20.35 -9.94
CA ASN A 145 -18.55 -19.67 -11.24
C ASN A 145 -19.46 -18.43 -11.36
N ALA A 146 -18.96 -17.29 -10.88
CA ALA A 146 -19.43 -15.97 -11.30
C ALA A 146 -18.30 -15.14 -11.93
N SER A 147 -17.59 -15.71 -12.91
CA SER A 147 -16.63 -14.95 -13.74
C SER A 147 -17.29 -14.50 -15.04
N ASN A 148 -18.28 -13.62 -14.92
CA ASN A 148 -18.71 -12.83 -16.08
C ASN A 148 -17.93 -11.51 -16.02
N SER A 149 -17.08 -11.29 -17.02
CA SER A 149 -16.53 -9.96 -17.30
C SER A 149 -17.67 -8.98 -17.50
N PHE A 150 -17.49 -7.72 -17.10
CA PHE A 150 -18.51 -6.71 -17.32
C PHE A 150 -18.68 -6.40 -18.81
N SER A 151 -19.89 -6.00 -19.19
CA SER A 151 -20.20 -5.55 -20.56
C SER A 151 -19.87 -4.07 -20.67
N TYR A 152 -18.60 -3.76 -20.97
CA TYR A 152 -18.19 -2.37 -21.14
C TYR A 152 -18.96 -1.68 -22.27
N PRO A 153 -19.33 -0.40 -22.13
CA PRO A 153 -19.98 0.34 -23.20
C PRO A 153 -19.07 0.43 -24.42
N THR A 154 -19.62 0.17 -25.60
CA THR A 154 -18.90 0.34 -26.86
C THR A 154 -18.83 1.82 -27.20
N LEU A 155 -17.63 2.38 -27.25
CA LEU A 155 -17.40 3.74 -27.72
C LEU A 155 -17.17 3.74 -29.23
N SER A 156 -17.93 4.55 -29.97
CA SER A 156 -17.78 4.69 -31.42
C SER A 156 -17.40 6.12 -31.78
N GLY A 157 -16.49 6.29 -32.74
CA GLY A 157 -16.14 7.60 -33.28
C GLY A 157 -15.14 8.40 -32.42
N ILE A 158 -14.54 7.80 -31.40
CA ILE A 158 -13.45 8.42 -30.63
C ILE A 158 -12.29 8.73 -31.58
N GLN A 159 -11.90 10.01 -31.62
CA GLN A 159 -10.79 10.50 -32.42
C GLN A 159 -9.63 10.87 -31.50
N ARG A 160 -8.41 10.61 -31.96
CA ARG A 160 -7.20 11.07 -31.27
C ARG A 160 -7.20 12.60 -31.11
N PRO A 161 -7.10 13.14 -29.89
CA PRO A 161 -6.93 14.57 -29.65
C PRO A 161 -5.64 15.12 -30.28
N LYS A 162 -5.60 16.45 -30.49
CA LYS A 162 -4.43 17.11 -31.09
C LYS A 162 -3.25 17.24 -30.14
N THR A 163 -3.50 17.35 -28.83
CA THR A 163 -2.45 17.61 -27.84
C THR A 163 -2.22 16.39 -26.95
N GLU A 164 -0.98 16.24 -26.47
CA GLU A 164 -0.65 15.20 -25.48
C GLU A 164 -1.33 15.45 -24.12
N GLU A 165 -1.63 16.71 -23.81
CA GLU A 165 -2.37 17.08 -22.59
C GLU A 165 -3.78 16.49 -22.63
N ASP A 166 -4.51 16.67 -23.73
CA ASP A 166 -5.85 16.11 -23.89
C ASP A 166 -5.84 14.57 -23.83
N ILE A 167 -4.84 13.93 -24.47
CA ILE A 167 -4.65 12.47 -24.40
C ILE A 167 -4.48 12.00 -22.95
N ALA A 168 -3.72 12.74 -22.13
CA ALA A 168 -3.41 12.35 -20.76
C ALA A 168 -4.65 12.27 -19.86
N PHE A 169 -5.69 13.03 -20.18
CA PHE A 169 -6.94 13.10 -19.41
C PHE A 169 -8.09 12.29 -20.00
N MET A 170 -7.92 11.62 -21.14
CA MET A 170 -8.89 10.66 -21.65
C MET A 170 -9.15 9.53 -20.64
N SER A 171 -10.35 8.95 -20.69
CA SER A 171 -10.72 7.76 -19.92
C SER A 171 -10.00 6.51 -20.43
N ILE A 172 -9.98 5.45 -19.61
CA ILE A 172 -9.39 4.16 -19.99
C ILE A 172 -10.08 3.59 -21.23
N LEU A 173 -11.41 3.67 -21.30
CA LEU A 173 -12.17 3.15 -22.44
C LEU A 173 -11.83 3.90 -23.73
N GLU A 174 -11.68 5.23 -23.68
CA GLU A 174 -11.28 6.03 -24.83
C GLU A 174 -9.84 5.73 -25.28
N LEU A 175 -8.90 5.63 -24.34
CA LEU A 175 -7.51 5.26 -24.64
C LEU A 175 -7.42 3.86 -25.23
N GLY A 176 -8.18 2.91 -24.67
CA GLY A 176 -8.28 1.54 -25.18
C GLY A 176 -8.83 1.50 -26.60
N GLU A 177 -9.81 2.35 -26.92
CA GLU A 177 -10.36 2.50 -28.27
C GLU A 177 -9.36 3.10 -29.25
N LEU A 178 -8.58 4.11 -28.85
CA LEU A 178 -7.50 4.67 -29.69
C LEU A 178 -6.44 3.61 -30.02
N ILE A 179 -6.06 2.77 -29.06
CA ILE A 179 -5.12 1.66 -29.30
C ILE A 179 -5.75 0.62 -30.22
N ARG A 180 -6.97 0.16 -29.91
CA ARG A 180 -7.68 -0.87 -30.69
C ARG A 180 -7.86 -0.46 -32.16
N THR A 181 -8.13 0.81 -32.41
CA THR A 181 -8.29 1.40 -33.76
C THR A 181 -6.97 1.85 -34.38
N LYS A 182 -5.84 1.61 -33.71
CA LYS A 182 -4.48 1.95 -34.16
C LYS A 182 -4.27 3.44 -34.45
N GLN A 183 -5.02 4.31 -33.77
CA GLN A 183 -4.82 5.77 -33.81
C GLN A 183 -3.62 6.21 -32.96
N ILE A 184 -3.25 5.40 -31.96
CA ILE A 184 -2.04 5.54 -31.14
C ILE A 184 -1.50 4.14 -30.83
N THR A 185 -0.18 3.99 -30.75
CA THR A 185 0.44 2.74 -30.29
C THR A 185 0.59 2.75 -28.77
N SER A 186 0.70 1.58 -28.14
CA SER A 186 1.04 1.47 -26.72
C SER A 186 2.40 2.12 -26.44
N LEU A 187 3.39 1.91 -27.31
CA LEU A 187 4.70 2.54 -27.18
C LEU A 187 4.62 4.07 -27.17
N GLU A 188 3.85 4.65 -28.08
CA GLU A 188 3.64 6.10 -28.14
C GLU A 188 2.92 6.61 -26.88
N LEU A 189 1.86 5.92 -26.44
CA LEU A 189 1.11 6.29 -25.25
C LEU A 189 2.00 6.25 -23.99
N VAL A 190 2.80 5.20 -23.83
CA VAL A 190 3.74 5.04 -22.71
C VAL A 190 4.80 6.15 -22.71
N GLN A 191 5.30 6.54 -23.89
CA GLN A 191 6.23 7.65 -24.01
C GLN A 191 5.62 8.98 -23.55
N ILE A 192 4.35 9.24 -23.86
CA ILE A 192 3.62 10.42 -23.37
C ILE A 192 3.62 10.42 -21.83
N PHE A 193 3.16 9.35 -21.20
CA PHE A 193 3.04 9.30 -19.74
C PHE A 193 4.39 9.27 -19.01
N LEU A 194 5.44 8.63 -19.57
CA LEU A 194 6.80 8.72 -19.02
C LEU A 194 7.36 10.15 -19.08
N ARG A 195 7.09 10.92 -20.14
CA ARG A 195 7.46 12.35 -20.20
C ARG A 195 6.73 13.15 -19.13
N ARG A 196 5.44 12.90 -18.93
CA ARG A 196 4.64 13.57 -17.88
C ARG A 196 5.15 13.25 -16.49
N LEU A 197 5.41 11.97 -16.19
CA LEU A 197 6.01 11.53 -14.93
C LEU A 197 7.29 12.31 -14.64
N LYS A 198 8.21 12.40 -15.61
CA LYS A 198 9.47 13.13 -15.48
C LYS A 198 9.28 14.65 -15.35
N ARG A 199 8.27 15.22 -16.00
CA ARG A 199 7.96 16.66 -15.96
C ARG A 199 7.39 17.10 -14.61
N TYR A 200 6.44 16.35 -14.06
CA TYR A 200 5.67 16.79 -12.89
C TYR A 200 6.18 16.22 -11.57
N ASN A 201 6.88 15.07 -11.57
CA ASN A 201 7.37 14.47 -10.34
C ASN A 201 8.35 15.35 -9.53
N PRO A 202 9.24 16.17 -10.13
CA PRO A 202 10.11 17.06 -9.34
C PRO A 202 9.35 18.06 -8.46
N VAL A 203 8.09 18.36 -8.81
CA VAL A 203 7.22 19.22 -8.00
C VAL A 203 6.36 18.35 -7.07
N LEU A 204 5.70 17.32 -7.60
CA LEU A 204 4.70 16.57 -6.84
C LEU A 204 5.28 15.55 -5.88
N GLU A 205 6.50 15.07 -6.10
CA GLU A 205 7.16 14.06 -5.27
C GLU A 205 6.26 12.81 -5.06
N SER A 206 5.71 12.28 -6.15
CA SER A 206 4.71 11.19 -6.16
C SER A 206 5.23 9.85 -6.68
N VAL A 207 6.48 9.80 -7.16
CA VAL A 207 7.09 8.62 -7.80
C VAL A 207 8.35 8.17 -7.04
N ILE A 208 8.42 6.88 -6.71
CA ILE A 208 9.63 6.22 -6.17
C ILE A 208 10.57 5.85 -7.30
N THR A 209 10.06 5.23 -8.35
CA THR A 209 10.88 4.73 -9.47
C THR A 209 10.04 4.69 -10.74
N CYS A 210 10.50 5.35 -11.80
CA CYS A 210 9.99 5.11 -13.15
C CYS A 210 10.53 3.78 -13.67
N THR A 211 9.70 3.01 -14.36
CA THR A 211 10.06 1.66 -14.84
C THR A 211 10.34 1.65 -16.34
N ASP A 212 11.08 2.63 -16.85
CA ASP A 212 11.30 2.89 -18.29
C ASP A 212 11.59 1.62 -19.11
N GLU A 213 12.55 0.80 -18.68
CA GLU A 213 12.95 -0.41 -19.41
C GLU A 213 11.82 -1.44 -19.51
N LEU A 214 11.14 -1.72 -18.38
CA LEU A 214 9.98 -2.61 -18.34
C LEU A 214 8.81 -2.03 -19.14
N ALA A 215 8.56 -0.73 -19.01
CA ALA A 215 7.49 -0.03 -19.69
C ALA A 215 7.64 -0.15 -21.21
N TYR A 216 8.84 0.14 -21.75
CA TYR A 216 9.09 0.00 -23.18
C TYR A 216 8.98 -1.45 -23.66
N LYS A 217 9.41 -2.42 -22.84
CA LYS A 217 9.27 -3.84 -23.17
C LYS A 217 7.79 -4.25 -23.25
N GLN A 218 7.01 -3.97 -22.21
CA GLN A 218 5.59 -4.30 -22.14
C GLN A 218 4.78 -3.59 -23.24
N ALA A 219 5.10 -2.33 -23.54
CA ALA A 219 4.42 -1.59 -24.61
C ALA A 219 4.65 -2.21 -25.99
N LYS A 220 5.89 -2.62 -26.30
CA LYS A 220 6.22 -3.33 -27.54
C LYS A 220 5.55 -4.70 -27.61
N GLU A 221 5.43 -5.40 -26.48
CA GLU A 221 4.70 -6.68 -26.40
C GLU A 221 3.21 -6.48 -26.69
N ALA A 222 2.57 -5.45 -26.13
CA ALA A 222 1.18 -5.09 -26.42
C ALA A 222 0.99 -4.74 -27.90
N ASP A 223 1.82 -3.84 -28.46
CA ASP A 223 1.77 -3.49 -29.89
C ASP A 223 1.96 -4.73 -30.80
N GLY A 224 2.86 -5.64 -30.41
CA GLY A 224 3.10 -6.90 -31.13
C GLY A 224 1.93 -7.87 -31.09
N LEU A 225 1.20 -7.95 -29.96
CA LEU A 225 -0.04 -8.72 -29.85
C LEU A 225 -1.14 -8.12 -30.74
N LEU A 226 -1.33 -6.80 -30.68
CA LEU A 226 -2.32 -6.09 -31.49
C LEU A 226 -2.04 -6.24 -32.99
N ALA A 227 -0.77 -6.19 -33.41
CA ALA A 227 -0.36 -6.43 -34.79
C ALA A 227 -0.73 -7.83 -35.30
N LYS A 228 -0.79 -8.83 -34.42
CA LYS A 228 -1.25 -10.21 -34.69
C LYS A 228 -2.77 -10.36 -34.59
N GLY A 229 -3.51 -9.28 -34.35
CA GLY A 229 -4.96 -9.31 -34.19
C GLY A 229 -5.43 -9.72 -32.79
N VAL A 230 -4.54 -9.77 -31.79
CA VAL A 230 -4.87 -10.12 -30.40
C VAL A 230 -5.03 -8.85 -29.58
N TYR A 231 -6.28 -8.48 -29.29
CA TYR A 231 -6.63 -7.40 -28.37
C TYR A 231 -7.14 -7.99 -27.06
N LEU A 232 -6.52 -7.63 -25.93
CA LEU A 232 -6.78 -8.25 -24.62
C LEU A 232 -7.90 -7.55 -23.82
N GLY A 233 -8.50 -6.49 -24.39
CA GLY A 233 -9.53 -5.68 -23.73
C GLY A 233 -9.03 -4.26 -23.40
N PRO A 234 -9.82 -3.46 -22.65
CA PRO A 234 -9.60 -2.03 -22.51
C PRO A 234 -8.26 -1.61 -21.91
N LEU A 235 -7.64 -2.44 -21.07
CA LEU A 235 -6.33 -2.17 -20.47
C LEU A 235 -5.14 -2.54 -21.35
N HIS A 236 -5.38 -3.13 -22.52
CA HIS A 236 -4.33 -3.53 -23.45
C HIS A 236 -3.48 -2.31 -23.87
N GLY A 237 -2.21 -2.30 -23.47
CA GLY A 237 -1.25 -1.25 -23.77
C GLY A 237 -1.40 0.04 -22.95
N ILE A 238 -2.30 0.08 -21.96
CA ILE A 238 -2.56 1.27 -21.14
C ILE A 238 -1.50 1.39 -20.04
N PRO A 239 -0.83 2.56 -19.89
CA PRO A 239 0.14 2.77 -18.81
C PRO A 239 -0.53 2.90 -17.45
N TYR A 240 0.14 2.45 -16.39
CA TYR A 240 -0.36 2.58 -15.01
C TYR A 240 0.75 2.67 -13.97
N GLY A 241 0.38 3.11 -12.77
CA GLY A 241 1.26 3.13 -11.60
C GLY A 241 0.86 2.14 -10.50
N LEU A 242 1.83 1.67 -9.72
CA LEU A 242 1.60 0.83 -8.54
C LEU A 242 2.13 1.52 -7.29
N LYS A 243 1.33 1.58 -6.23
CA LYS A 243 1.83 1.94 -4.89
C LYS A 243 3.03 1.07 -4.52
N ASP A 244 4.04 1.69 -3.92
CA ASP A 244 5.35 1.08 -3.68
C ASP A 244 5.37 -0.06 -2.65
N ILE A 245 4.23 -0.38 -2.04
CA ILE A 245 4.06 -1.59 -1.22
C ILE A 245 3.79 -2.86 -2.03
N ILE A 246 3.52 -2.72 -3.33
CA ILE A 246 3.18 -3.82 -4.24
C ILE A 246 4.47 -4.32 -4.89
N ALA A 247 4.85 -5.58 -4.66
CA ALA A 247 6.09 -6.14 -5.17
C ALA A 247 6.06 -6.32 -6.70
N VAL A 248 7.17 -5.96 -7.34
CA VAL A 248 7.42 -6.17 -8.77
C VAL A 248 8.85 -6.71 -8.90
N PRO A 249 9.07 -7.87 -9.55
CA PRO A 249 10.39 -8.45 -9.68
C PRO A 249 11.40 -7.46 -10.29
N GLN A 250 12.61 -7.42 -9.75
CA GLN A 250 13.74 -6.57 -10.20
C GLN A 250 13.56 -5.06 -9.97
N TYR A 251 12.39 -4.61 -9.51
CA TYR A 251 12.13 -3.20 -9.20
C TYR A 251 12.06 -2.97 -7.70
N LYS A 252 12.45 -1.76 -7.29
CA LYS A 252 12.37 -1.35 -5.89
C LYS A 252 10.94 -1.48 -5.36
N THR A 253 10.85 -1.98 -4.14
CA THR A 253 9.61 -2.09 -3.35
C THR A 253 10.00 -1.70 -1.93
N THR A 254 10.03 -0.39 -1.70
CA THR A 254 10.69 0.23 -0.54
C THR A 254 9.74 0.51 0.62
N TRP A 255 8.44 0.32 0.38
CA TRP A 255 7.38 0.58 1.33
C TRP A 255 7.35 2.03 1.82
N GLY A 256 7.90 2.98 1.03
CA GLY A 256 8.05 4.37 1.44
C GLY A 256 8.95 4.60 2.67
N SER A 257 9.66 3.57 3.15
CA SER A 257 10.41 3.59 4.39
C SER A 257 11.92 3.72 4.15
N GLY A 258 12.58 4.55 4.96
CA GLY A 258 14.03 4.78 4.86
C GLY A 258 14.85 3.51 5.09
N SER A 259 14.38 2.61 5.96
CA SER A 259 15.04 1.33 6.25
C SER A 259 15.03 0.37 5.06
N PHE A 260 14.06 0.51 4.15
CA PHE A 260 13.84 -0.37 3.01
C PHE A 260 14.05 0.35 1.66
N LYS A 261 14.68 1.52 1.65
CA LYS A 261 14.87 2.38 0.45
C LYS A 261 15.55 1.69 -0.75
N ASP A 262 16.32 0.63 -0.49
CA ASP A 262 17.05 -0.15 -1.50
C ASP A 262 16.50 -1.58 -1.64
N GLN A 263 15.38 -1.90 -0.98
CA GLN A 263 14.75 -3.20 -1.04
C GLN A 263 14.22 -3.51 -2.44
N VAL A 264 14.58 -4.70 -2.94
CA VAL A 264 14.03 -5.31 -4.15
C VAL A 264 13.48 -6.67 -3.74
N LEU A 265 12.18 -6.87 -3.98
CA LEU A 265 11.51 -8.14 -3.71
C LEU A 265 11.32 -8.87 -5.04
N ASN A 266 11.90 -10.06 -5.18
CA ASN A 266 11.72 -10.89 -6.37
C ASN A 266 10.39 -11.67 -6.31
N ILE A 267 9.29 -10.95 -6.10
CA ILE A 267 7.94 -11.48 -5.95
C ILE A 267 7.05 -10.81 -6.99
N GLU A 268 6.31 -11.61 -7.75
CA GLU A 268 5.29 -11.11 -8.69
C GLU A 268 3.95 -10.99 -7.93
N ALA A 269 3.58 -9.77 -7.51
CA ALA A 269 2.35 -9.57 -6.77
C ALA A 269 1.11 -9.92 -7.60
N TRP A 270 0.03 -10.39 -6.96
CA TRP A 270 -1.20 -10.82 -7.61
C TRP A 270 -1.78 -9.76 -8.55
N VAL A 271 -1.95 -8.53 -8.05
CA VAL A 271 -2.48 -7.41 -8.84
C VAL A 271 -1.58 -7.05 -10.03
N TYR A 272 -0.27 -7.11 -9.87
CA TYR A 272 0.68 -6.87 -10.96
C TYR A 272 0.57 -7.96 -12.03
N LYS A 273 0.51 -9.24 -11.63
CA LYS A 273 0.34 -10.38 -12.52
C LYS A 273 -0.94 -10.26 -13.36
N ARG A 274 -2.05 -9.86 -12.74
CA ARG A 274 -3.34 -9.68 -13.44
C ARG A 274 -3.29 -8.52 -14.44
N LEU A 275 -2.77 -7.37 -14.04
CA LEU A 275 -2.65 -6.20 -14.93
C LEU A 275 -1.70 -6.48 -16.11
N LYS A 276 -0.56 -7.13 -15.86
CA LYS A 276 0.36 -7.59 -16.90
C LYS A 276 -0.33 -8.57 -17.87
N SER A 277 -1.15 -9.49 -17.36
CA SER A 277 -1.90 -10.45 -18.19
C SER A 277 -2.98 -9.79 -19.05
N ALA A 278 -3.54 -8.65 -18.60
CA ALA A 278 -4.45 -7.83 -19.39
C ALA A 278 -3.74 -6.94 -20.42
N GLY A 279 -2.40 -6.97 -20.47
CA GLY A 279 -1.58 -6.17 -21.36
C GLY A 279 -1.34 -4.73 -20.88
N ALA A 280 -1.67 -4.39 -19.63
CA ALA A 280 -1.37 -3.08 -19.07
C ALA A 280 0.14 -2.89 -18.86
N VAL A 281 0.62 -1.66 -18.98
CA VAL A 281 2.05 -1.32 -18.96
C VAL A 281 2.43 -0.59 -17.67
N LEU A 282 3.28 -1.18 -16.85
CA LEU A 282 3.75 -0.54 -15.63
C LEU A 282 4.75 0.55 -16.00
N VAL A 283 4.46 1.81 -15.64
CA VAL A 283 5.33 2.97 -15.90
C VAL A 283 6.00 3.52 -14.64
N ALA A 284 5.44 3.27 -13.46
CA ALA A 284 5.99 3.78 -12.21
C ALA A 284 5.59 2.98 -10.96
N LYS A 285 6.54 2.89 -10.02
CA LYS A 285 6.28 2.65 -8.59
C LYS A 285 6.02 4.01 -7.93
N LEU A 286 4.83 4.17 -7.38
CA LEU A 286 4.31 5.43 -6.82
C LEU A 286 4.44 5.47 -5.30
N VAL A 287 4.65 6.66 -4.78
CA VAL A 287 4.89 6.91 -3.35
C VAL A 287 3.79 6.31 -2.47
N SER A 288 4.24 5.65 -1.41
CA SER A 288 3.45 5.30 -0.25
C SER A 288 3.97 6.10 0.93
N GLY A 289 3.09 6.52 1.85
CA GLY A 289 3.54 6.82 3.21
C GLY A 289 4.30 5.63 3.80
N SER A 290 5.27 5.92 4.64
CA SER A 290 6.19 4.92 5.21
C SER A 290 5.41 3.79 5.86
N LEU A 291 5.69 2.56 5.44
CA LEU A 291 4.99 1.35 5.89
C LEU A 291 3.46 1.44 5.75
N ALA A 292 3.00 2.09 4.69
CA ALA A 292 1.59 2.37 4.42
C ALA A 292 0.88 3.16 5.52
N TYR A 293 1.63 3.93 6.33
CA TYR A 293 1.10 4.80 7.37
C TYR A 293 1.30 6.28 7.01
N ASP A 294 0.23 7.07 7.16
CA ASP A 294 0.20 8.51 6.86
C ASP A 294 0.77 8.85 5.46
N ASP A 295 1.27 10.06 5.21
CA ASP A 295 1.76 10.49 3.89
C ASP A 295 3.24 10.91 3.83
N ILE A 296 3.97 10.73 4.94
CA ILE A 296 5.41 10.99 5.01
C ILE A 296 6.17 9.75 4.54
N TRP A 297 7.14 9.93 3.65
CA TRP A 297 8.00 8.88 3.12
C TRP A 297 9.47 9.33 3.15
N PHE A 298 10.42 8.41 2.92
CA PHE A 298 11.86 8.76 3.04
C PHE A 298 12.33 9.89 2.10
N GLY A 299 11.56 10.18 1.05
CA GLY A 299 11.85 11.24 0.08
C GLY A 299 11.13 12.56 0.35
N GLY A 300 10.35 12.68 1.43
CA GLY A 300 9.60 13.89 1.76
C GLY A 300 8.11 13.62 1.94
N ARG A 301 7.27 14.42 1.28
CA ARG A 301 5.81 14.34 1.40
C ARG A 301 5.16 14.78 0.09
N THR A 302 4.38 13.89 -0.51
CA THR A 302 3.76 14.14 -1.83
C THR A 302 2.83 15.34 -1.81
N ARG A 303 3.07 16.30 -2.70
CA ARG A 303 2.27 17.54 -2.81
C ARG A 303 0.95 17.30 -3.52
N ASN A 304 -0.06 18.10 -3.21
CA ASN A 304 -1.37 18.02 -3.83
C ASN A 304 -1.35 18.70 -5.22
N PRO A 305 -1.77 18.04 -6.30
CA PRO A 305 -1.83 18.65 -7.63
C PRO A 305 -2.74 19.89 -7.74
N TRP A 306 -3.75 20.03 -6.87
CA TRP A 306 -4.64 21.20 -6.84
C TRP A 306 -4.05 22.40 -6.10
N ASN A 307 -3.14 22.16 -5.15
CA ASN A 307 -2.41 23.19 -4.43
C ASN A 307 -1.06 22.64 -3.96
N ILE A 308 0.03 23.06 -4.60
CA ILE A 308 1.39 22.56 -4.31
C ILE A 308 1.96 23.05 -2.97
N GLU A 309 1.27 23.94 -2.26
CA GLU A 309 1.61 24.30 -0.87
C GLU A 309 0.95 23.34 0.13
N GLU A 310 0.09 22.44 -0.34
CA GLU A 310 -0.59 21.42 0.44
C GLU A 310 -0.14 20.00 0.05
N PHE A 311 -0.51 19.02 0.88
CA PHE A 311 -0.15 17.61 0.69
C PHE A 311 -1.34 16.74 0.33
N SER A 312 -1.03 15.62 -0.31
CA SER A 312 -2.01 14.68 -0.89
C SER A 312 -2.70 13.79 0.16
N THR A 313 -2.29 13.82 1.43
CA THR A 313 -2.65 12.82 2.45
C THR A 313 -2.25 11.40 2.02
N GLY A 314 -2.56 10.40 2.84
CA GLY A 314 -1.95 9.09 2.68
C GLY A 314 -2.79 7.94 3.22
N SER A 315 -2.31 6.71 3.07
CA SER A 315 -0.95 6.38 2.60
C SER A 315 -0.77 6.14 1.11
N SER A 316 -1.85 6.13 0.31
CA SER A 316 -1.74 6.07 -1.16
C SER A 316 -1.51 7.45 -1.79
N ALA A 317 -0.55 8.21 -1.26
CA ALA A 317 -0.29 9.60 -1.67
C ALA A 317 0.12 9.70 -3.15
N GLY A 318 1.06 8.86 -3.58
CA GLY A 318 1.54 8.80 -4.97
C GLY A 318 0.43 8.41 -5.96
N PRO A 319 -0.29 7.28 -5.76
CA PRO A 319 -1.44 6.91 -6.59
C PRO A 319 -2.45 8.04 -6.79
N ALA A 320 -2.86 8.74 -5.74
CA ALA A 320 -3.82 9.83 -5.86
C ALA A 320 -3.26 11.03 -6.62
N ALA A 321 -2.06 11.50 -6.24
CA ALA A 321 -1.44 12.67 -6.87
C ALA A 321 -1.10 12.43 -8.34
N SER A 322 -0.53 11.28 -8.68
CA SER A 322 -0.16 10.94 -10.06
C SER A 322 -1.37 10.77 -10.97
N THR A 323 -2.46 10.13 -10.49
CA THR A 323 -3.69 10.02 -11.29
C THR A 323 -4.36 11.38 -11.49
N SER A 324 -4.40 12.21 -10.44
CA SER A 324 -5.00 13.56 -10.45
C SER A 324 -4.29 14.49 -11.45
N ALA A 325 -2.95 14.53 -11.42
CA ALA A 325 -2.13 15.34 -12.33
C ALA A 325 -2.06 14.79 -13.78
N GLY A 326 -2.77 13.69 -14.07
CA GLY A 326 -2.69 13.01 -15.37
C GLY A 326 -1.30 12.42 -15.65
N MET A 327 -0.49 12.12 -14.64
CA MET A 327 0.81 11.44 -14.81
C MET A 327 0.65 9.96 -15.12
N VAL A 328 -0.51 9.38 -14.78
CA VAL A 328 -0.98 8.07 -15.22
C VAL A 328 -2.50 8.10 -15.46
N PRO A 329 -3.05 7.27 -16.37
CA PRO A 329 -4.50 7.08 -16.50
C PRO A 329 -5.13 6.50 -15.24
N PHE A 330 -4.45 5.52 -14.63
CA PHE A 330 -4.85 4.92 -13.37
C PHE A 330 -3.66 4.43 -12.56
N ALA A 331 -3.92 4.19 -11.28
CA ALA A 331 -2.98 3.57 -10.37
C ALA A 331 -3.67 2.56 -9.44
N ILE A 332 -2.89 1.65 -8.86
CA ILE A 332 -3.35 0.79 -7.77
C ILE A 332 -2.78 1.32 -6.46
N GLY A 333 -3.65 1.53 -5.47
CA GLY A 333 -3.28 1.81 -4.09
C GLY A 333 -3.77 0.75 -3.13
N SER A 334 -3.61 1.03 -1.83
CA SER A 334 -4.08 0.16 -0.76
C SER A 334 -4.76 0.94 0.35
N GLU A 335 -5.69 0.27 1.02
CA GLU A 335 -6.36 0.77 2.21
C GLU A 335 -6.46 -0.24 3.33
N THR A 336 -6.00 0.18 4.49
CA THR A 336 -6.26 -0.43 5.80
C THR A 336 -7.41 0.30 6.47
N ALA A 337 -7.27 1.61 6.60
CA ALA A 337 -8.27 2.54 7.09
C ALA A 337 -8.06 3.91 6.43
N GLY A 338 -8.89 4.26 5.46
CA GLY A 338 -8.86 5.55 4.77
C GLY A 338 -7.73 5.79 3.76
N SER A 339 -6.72 4.91 3.66
CA SER A 339 -5.57 5.11 2.76
C SER A 339 -5.89 5.04 1.25
N ILE A 340 -7.11 4.69 0.84
CA ILE A 340 -7.63 4.94 -0.50
C ILE A 340 -8.52 6.19 -0.50
N THR A 341 -9.52 6.24 0.39
CA THR A 341 -10.57 7.26 0.36
C THR A 341 -10.08 8.66 0.71
N TYR A 342 -9.21 8.82 1.71
CA TYR A 342 -8.68 10.13 2.11
C TYR A 342 -7.83 10.79 1.02
N PRO A 343 -6.79 10.13 0.45
CA PRO A 343 -6.02 10.76 -0.61
C PRO A 343 -6.84 10.94 -1.90
N ALA A 344 -7.83 10.08 -2.17
CA ALA A 344 -8.73 10.27 -3.30
C ALA A 344 -9.57 11.56 -3.17
N ALA A 345 -10.21 11.75 -2.01
CA ALA A 345 -10.97 12.95 -1.69
C ALA A 345 -10.08 14.20 -1.73
N ARG A 346 -8.87 14.09 -1.18
CA ARG A 346 -7.91 15.19 -1.11
C ARG A 346 -7.39 15.65 -2.47
N CYS A 347 -7.12 14.71 -3.38
CA CYS A 347 -6.58 14.98 -4.71
C CYS A 347 -7.66 15.08 -5.79
N GLY A 348 -8.95 15.01 -5.43
CA GLY A 348 -10.07 15.15 -6.36
C GLY A 348 -10.11 14.06 -7.44
N VAL A 349 -9.86 12.81 -7.06
CA VAL A 349 -9.90 11.65 -7.97
C VAL A 349 -10.94 10.63 -7.54
N THR A 350 -11.42 9.84 -8.49
CA THR A 350 -12.32 8.73 -8.18
C THR A 350 -11.49 7.53 -7.78
N ALA A 351 -11.76 6.93 -6.62
CA ALA A 351 -11.10 5.71 -6.20
C ALA A 351 -12.10 4.75 -5.57
N LEU A 352 -11.82 3.45 -5.71
CA LEU A 352 -12.69 2.41 -5.18
C LEU A 352 -11.94 1.58 -4.15
N ARG A 353 -12.47 1.56 -2.93
CA ARG A 353 -12.07 0.62 -1.88
C ARG A 353 -13.00 -0.60 -1.94
N PRO A 354 -12.59 -1.73 -2.53
CA PRO A 354 -13.49 -2.85 -2.75
C PRO A 354 -13.82 -3.58 -1.45
N THR A 355 -14.81 -4.48 -1.54
CA THR A 355 -15.09 -5.46 -0.48
C THR A 355 -13.82 -6.23 -0.13
N PHE A 356 -13.59 -6.46 1.17
CA PHE A 356 -12.45 -7.25 1.63
C PHE A 356 -12.44 -8.63 0.96
N GLY A 357 -11.27 -9.10 0.53
CA GLY A 357 -11.13 -10.39 -0.15
C GLY A 357 -11.47 -10.37 -1.64
N MET A 358 -12.04 -9.29 -2.20
CA MET A 358 -12.34 -9.20 -3.64
C MET A 358 -11.07 -9.20 -4.51
N VAL A 359 -9.99 -8.60 -4.01
CA VAL A 359 -8.70 -8.49 -4.68
C VAL A 359 -7.65 -9.15 -3.80
N GLY A 360 -6.96 -10.16 -4.36
CA GLY A 360 -5.87 -10.86 -3.67
C GLY A 360 -4.69 -9.96 -3.34
N ARG A 361 -4.03 -10.26 -2.21
CA ARG A 361 -2.98 -9.42 -1.61
C ARG A 361 -1.60 -10.06 -1.63
N THR A 362 -1.44 -11.21 -2.31
CA THR A 362 -0.14 -11.86 -2.45
C THR A 362 0.89 -10.92 -3.06
N GLY A 363 2.05 -10.84 -2.41
CA GLY A 363 3.16 -9.96 -2.81
C GLY A 363 2.97 -8.48 -2.47
N VAL A 364 2.04 -8.15 -1.56
CA VAL A 364 1.86 -6.79 -1.03
C VAL A 364 2.26 -6.75 0.45
N MET A 365 2.94 -5.68 0.86
CA MET A 365 3.20 -5.46 2.29
C MET A 365 1.90 -5.28 3.05
N SER A 366 1.74 -6.09 4.08
CA SER A 366 0.62 -6.06 5.01
C SER A 366 0.94 -5.15 6.19
N ILE A 367 -0.04 -4.34 6.59
CA ILE A 367 -0.06 -3.62 7.87
C ILE A 367 -1.06 -4.26 8.82
N ALA A 368 -2.24 -4.65 8.31
CA ALA A 368 -3.23 -5.42 9.05
C ALA A 368 -4.01 -6.33 8.10
N GLU A 369 -3.68 -7.62 8.13
CA GLU A 369 -4.28 -8.67 7.29
C GLU A 369 -5.82 -8.70 7.33
N SER A 370 -6.46 -8.28 8.42
CA SER A 370 -7.91 -8.25 8.53
C SER A 370 -8.57 -7.02 7.88
N LEU A 371 -7.78 -6.00 7.52
CA LEU A 371 -8.26 -4.72 7.04
C LEU A 371 -7.78 -4.39 5.62
N ASP A 372 -6.58 -4.86 5.25
CA ASP A 372 -5.92 -4.44 4.02
C ASP A 372 -6.70 -4.84 2.77
N LYS A 373 -6.92 -3.85 1.90
CA LYS A 373 -7.60 -3.94 0.60
C LYS A 373 -6.76 -3.25 -0.46
N LEU A 374 -6.80 -3.74 -1.69
CA LEU A 374 -6.20 -3.09 -2.86
C LEU A 374 -7.31 -2.53 -3.74
N GLY A 375 -7.09 -1.35 -4.31
CA GLY A 375 -8.12 -0.68 -5.11
C GLY A 375 -7.57 0.32 -6.12
N PRO A 376 -8.35 0.61 -7.17
CA PRO A 376 -7.96 1.54 -8.21
C PRO A 376 -8.15 3.00 -7.80
N PHE A 377 -7.26 3.85 -8.33
CA PHE A 377 -7.38 5.30 -8.42
C PHE A 377 -7.48 5.68 -9.90
N CYS A 378 -8.59 6.27 -10.30
CA CYS A 378 -8.88 6.71 -11.66
C CYS A 378 -9.48 8.14 -11.65
N ARG A 379 -9.95 8.62 -12.80
CA ARG A 379 -10.65 9.92 -12.90
C ARG A 379 -12.18 9.78 -13.01
N SER A 380 -12.67 8.56 -13.14
CA SER A 380 -14.10 8.26 -13.23
C SER A 380 -14.44 6.92 -12.55
N ALA A 381 -15.73 6.71 -12.27
CA ALA A 381 -16.24 5.47 -11.69
C ALA A 381 -16.20 4.31 -12.69
N GLU A 382 -16.40 4.63 -13.97
CA GLU A 382 -16.30 3.72 -15.11
C GLU A 382 -14.89 3.14 -15.22
N ASP A 383 -13.86 4.00 -15.11
CA ASP A 383 -12.46 3.56 -15.15
C ASP A 383 -12.12 2.69 -13.93
N CYS A 384 -12.59 3.06 -12.73
CA CYS A 384 -12.42 2.23 -11.53
C CYS A 384 -13.03 0.83 -11.73
N THR A 385 -14.18 0.76 -12.40
CA THR A 385 -14.86 -0.50 -12.70
C THR A 385 -14.04 -1.37 -13.65
N VAL A 386 -13.51 -0.80 -14.74
CA VAL A 386 -12.65 -1.53 -15.70
C VAL A 386 -11.42 -2.11 -15.01
N VAL A 387 -10.77 -1.32 -14.15
CA VAL A 387 -9.60 -1.77 -13.41
C VAL A 387 -9.97 -2.83 -12.37
N LEU A 388 -11.06 -2.64 -11.61
CA LEU A 388 -11.53 -3.62 -10.63
C LEU A 388 -11.82 -4.97 -11.28
N ASP A 389 -12.54 -4.98 -12.41
CA ASP A 389 -12.88 -6.19 -13.13
C ASP A 389 -11.64 -6.99 -13.54
N THR A 390 -10.57 -6.27 -13.90
CA THR A 390 -9.28 -6.87 -14.22
C THR A 390 -8.58 -7.47 -13.00
N ILE A 391 -8.59 -6.80 -11.85
CA ILE A 391 -7.77 -7.21 -10.68
C ILE A 391 -8.51 -8.10 -9.67
N ARG A 392 -9.85 -8.17 -9.72
CA ARG A 392 -10.66 -9.00 -8.81
C ARG A 392 -10.47 -10.49 -9.06
N GLY A 393 -10.78 -11.29 -8.05
CA GLY A 393 -10.86 -12.75 -8.12
C GLY A 393 -10.06 -13.46 -7.03
N LYS A 394 -10.31 -14.76 -6.91
CA LYS A 394 -9.62 -15.63 -5.95
C LYS A 394 -8.13 -15.73 -6.29
N ASP A 395 -7.32 -15.30 -5.34
CA ASP A 395 -5.87 -15.48 -5.32
C ASP A 395 -5.56 -16.78 -4.54
N PRO A 396 -4.92 -17.77 -5.18
CA PRO A 396 -4.66 -19.06 -4.56
C PRO A 396 -3.76 -18.96 -3.32
N ASP A 397 -2.92 -17.93 -3.25
CA ASP A 397 -1.93 -17.75 -2.17
C ASP A 397 -2.42 -16.77 -1.07
N ASP A 398 -3.59 -16.13 -1.26
CA ASP A 398 -4.27 -15.32 -0.25
C ASP A 398 -5.51 -16.05 0.28
N LEU A 399 -5.37 -16.62 1.48
CA LEU A 399 -6.42 -17.39 2.17
C LEU A 399 -7.67 -16.55 2.49
N SER A 400 -7.60 -15.23 2.43
CA SER A 400 -8.72 -14.31 2.63
C SER A 400 -9.38 -13.85 1.33
N SER A 401 -8.71 -14.05 0.18
CA SER A 401 -9.30 -13.70 -1.12
C SER A 401 -10.49 -14.60 -1.46
N ARG A 402 -11.47 -14.13 -2.20
CA ARG A 402 -12.69 -14.87 -2.55
C ARG A 402 -13.15 -14.51 -3.96
N TYR A 403 -13.97 -15.38 -4.56
CA TYR A 403 -14.80 -14.95 -5.69
C TYR A 403 -16.03 -14.26 -5.11
N ILE A 404 -16.05 -12.92 -5.16
CA ILE A 404 -17.19 -12.13 -4.71
C ILE A 404 -18.03 -11.77 -5.94
N PRO A 405 -19.26 -12.28 -6.07
CA PRO A 405 -20.16 -11.90 -7.16
C PRO A 405 -20.39 -10.39 -7.14
N LEU A 406 -20.30 -9.78 -8.32
CA LEU A 406 -20.68 -8.39 -8.52
C LEU A 406 -21.44 -8.33 -9.85
N ASP A 407 -22.67 -7.83 -9.79
CA ASP A 407 -23.48 -7.58 -10.98
C ASP A 407 -22.81 -6.54 -11.87
N ASP A 408 -23.18 -6.52 -13.15
CA ASP A 408 -22.62 -5.56 -14.10
C ASP A 408 -23.05 -4.13 -13.73
N PRO A 409 -22.13 -3.26 -13.27
CA PRO A 409 -22.48 -1.91 -12.83
C PRO A 409 -22.94 -1.02 -13.99
N PHE A 410 -22.61 -1.34 -15.24
CA PHE A 410 -23.09 -0.61 -16.41
C PHE A 410 -24.57 -0.91 -16.75
N SER A 411 -25.15 -1.92 -16.11
CA SER A 411 -26.56 -2.31 -16.30
C SER A 411 -27.51 -1.75 -15.23
N VAL A 412 -26.98 -1.05 -14.22
CA VAL A 412 -27.75 -0.58 -13.07
C VAL A 412 -28.64 0.62 -13.44
N ASP A 413 -29.94 0.51 -13.18
CA ASP A 413 -30.87 1.65 -13.24
C ASP A 413 -30.78 2.47 -11.94
N ILE A 414 -30.01 3.55 -11.99
CA ILE A 414 -29.79 4.43 -10.84
C ILE A 414 -31.08 5.04 -10.26
N LYS A 415 -32.16 5.13 -11.05
CA LYS A 415 -33.46 5.68 -10.59
C LYS A 415 -34.18 4.75 -9.63
N ARG A 416 -33.77 3.48 -9.58
CA ARG A 416 -34.37 2.45 -8.72
C ARG A 416 -33.55 2.20 -7.45
N LEU A 417 -32.43 2.89 -7.29
CA LEU A 417 -31.59 2.76 -6.11
C LEU A 417 -32.22 3.48 -4.91
N THR A 418 -32.14 2.84 -3.75
CA THR A 418 -32.47 3.46 -2.47
C THR A 418 -31.16 3.86 -1.80
N VAL A 419 -31.02 5.14 -1.45
CA VAL A 419 -29.83 5.70 -0.80
C VAL A 419 -30.18 6.03 0.66
N GLY A 420 -29.46 5.42 1.60
CA GLY A 420 -29.51 5.83 3.00
C GLY A 420 -28.55 7.00 3.24
N TYR A 421 -28.99 8.00 3.98
CA TYR A 421 -28.19 9.14 4.43
C TYR A 421 -28.36 9.30 5.95
N THR A 422 -27.39 9.92 6.61
CA THR A 422 -27.48 10.29 8.03
C THR A 422 -28.11 11.67 8.19
N ASP A 423 -28.71 11.97 9.33
CA ASP A 423 -29.41 13.25 9.56
C ASP A 423 -28.49 14.48 9.43
N ASP A 424 -27.17 14.28 9.57
CA ASP A 424 -26.12 15.28 9.43
C ASP A 424 -25.48 15.32 8.03
N ALA A 425 -26.00 14.55 7.07
CA ALA A 425 -25.50 14.58 5.70
C ALA A 425 -25.71 15.97 5.06
N GLU A 426 -24.67 16.51 4.44
CA GLU A 426 -24.78 17.73 3.64
C GLU A 426 -25.64 17.45 2.39
N MET A 427 -26.86 17.99 2.40
CA MET A 427 -27.85 17.82 1.32
C MET A 427 -27.73 18.91 0.24
N GLU A 428 -26.77 19.83 0.37
CA GLU A 428 -26.53 20.84 -0.65
C GLU A 428 -25.96 20.19 -1.91
N VAL A 429 -26.77 20.20 -2.98
CA VAL A 429 -26.31 19.84 -4.32
C VAL A 429 -25.37 20.94 -4.78
N SER A 430 -24.06 20.73 -4.62
CA SER A 430 -23.09 21.53 -5.35
C SER A 430 -23.31 21.27 -6.84
N ALA A 431 -23.61 22.34 -7.59
CA ALA A 431 -23.70 22.25 -9.04
C ALA A 431 -22.39 21.60 -9.57
N PRO A 432 -22.44 20.78 -10.63
CA PRO A 432 -21.22 20.22 -11.22
C PRO A 432 -20.25 21.38 -11.43
N ILE A 433 -19.05 21.27 -10.86
CA ILE A 433 -18.01 22.30 -10.94
C ILE A 433 -17.68 22.44 -12.43
N SER A 434 -18.36 23.37 -13.09
CA SER A 434 -18.04 23.80 -14.43
C SER A 434 -16.61 24.33 -14.40
N PHE A 435 -15.83 24.02 -15.43
CA PHE A 435 -14.47 24.54 -15.63
C PHE A 435 -14.40 26.07 -15.47
N SER A 436 -15.52 26.77 -15.71
CA SER A 436 -15.66 28.23 -15.50
C SER A 436 -15.52 28.68 -14.04
N TYR A 437 -15.80 27.82 -13.06
CA TYR A 437 -15.72 28.15 -11.63
C TYR A 437 -14.26 28.14 -11.13
N ILE A 438 -13.42 27.27 -11.71
CA ILE A 438 -11.97 27.22 -11.41
C ILE A 438 -11.28 28.49 -11.90
N THR A 439 -11.66 29.01 -13.08
CA THR A 439 -11.13 30.29 -13.59
C THR A 439 -11.59 31.52 -12.80
N GLN A 440 -12.69 31.44 -12.04
CA GLN A 440 -13.14 32.56 -11.20
C GLN A 440 -12.39 32.64 -9.86
N LEU A 441 -11.81 31.54 -9.39
CA LEU A 441 -11.07 31.50 -8.12
C LEU A 441 -9.59 31.90 -8.26
N ASN A 442 -9.08 32.07 -9.48
CA ASN A 442 -7.70 32.51 -9.70
C ASN A 442 -7.52 33.32 -11.01
N PRO A 443 -7.71 34.66 -10.98
CA PRO A 443 -7.58 35.51 -12.16
C PRO A 443 -6.16 35.57 -12.75
N GLU A 444 -5.15 35.04 -12.04
CA GLU A 444 -3.74 35.03 -12.48
C GLU A 444 -3.33 33.77 -13.26
N VAL A 445 -4.27 32.84 -13.52
CA VAL A 445 -4.00 31.60 -14.30
C VAL A 445 -4.64 31.67 -15.71
N ALA A 446 -4.87 32.86 -16.25
CA ALA A 446 -5.35 33.07 -17.62
C ALA A 446 -4.19 33.40 -18.59
#